data_AF-A0A1W1DWV7-F1
#
_entry.id   AF-A0A1W1DWV7-F1
#
_cell.length_a   1.000
_cell.length_b   1.000
_cell.length_c   1.000
_cell.angle_alpha   90.00
_cell.angle_beta   90.00
_cell.angle_gamma   90.00
#
_symmetry.space_group_name_H-M   'P 1'
#
loop_
_entity.id
_entity.type
_entity.pdbx_description
1 polymer ?
#
loop_
_entity_poly.entity_id
_entity_poly.type
_entity_poly.pdbx_seq_one_letter_code
_entity_poly.pdbx_strand_id
1 'polypeptide(L)'
;MTNFFLIITLLVAQSVAASPLTDGAMRLIQVGNEIGSRDVVMRGQSLLLKGAFDLNDFDAVYESSQQIRSGNTLMGYPSQPRVANEILIKLVRQSYDSALYDYGLYLLDGDGGFVKNEFLALNLFEESFEVHGNANSAFIAAVIRNESLVPGTKETLRIKELITFAVLNDVKGAAEYQAQHVDSGYWRSLSVKSWKDWLASQ
;
A
#
# COMPACT_ATOMS: atom_id res chain seq x y z
N MET A 1 45.16 3.39 5.73
CA MET A 1 44.53 4.68 5.40
C MET A 1 44.95 4.96 3.97
N THR A 2 44.12 4.81 2.95
CA THR A 2 42.77 5.35 2.73
C THR A 2 42.15 4.53 1.59
N ASN A 3 40.82 4.37 1.58
CA ASN A 3 39.94 3.93 0.47
C ASN A 3 38.83 2.95 0.88
N PHE A 4 38.20 3.18 2.04
CA PHE A 4 36.92 2.52 2.38
C PHE A 4 35.70 3.48 2.27
N PHE A 5 35.94 4.75 1.89
CA PHE A 5 34.91 5.80 1.87
C PHE A 5 34.15 5.94 0.54
N LEU A 6 34.40 5.09 -0.46
CA LEU A 6 33.82 5.24 -1.80
C LEU A 6 32.66 4.27 -2.10
N ILE A 7 32.20 3.48 -1.14
CA ILE A 7 31.17 2.44 -1.36
C ILE A 7 29.81 2.74 -0.70
N ILE A 8 29.68 3.79 0.13
CA ILE A 8 28.44 3.99 0.93
C ILE A 8 27.45 5.02 0.33
N THR A 9 27.81 5.79 -0.69
CA THR A 9 26.90 6.80 -1.30
C THR A 9 26.26 6.37 -2.61
N LEU A 10 25.96 5.07 -2.74
CA LEU A 10 24.98 4.58 -3.73
C LEU A 10 23.77 3.98 -3.00
N LEU A 11 23.26 4.70 -1.98
CA LEU A 11 21.85 4.56 -1.63
C LEU A 11 21.07 5.13 -2.80
N VAL A 12 20.74 4.24 -3.71
CA VAL A 12 19.79 4.42 -4.79
C VAL A 12 18.48 4.82 -4.12
N ALA A 13 18.26 6.12 -3.94
CA ALA A 13 16.93 6.68 -3.96
C ALA A 13 16.41 6.45 -5.38
N GLN A 14 15.99 5.21 -5.66
CA GLN A 14 14.96 4.99 -6.65
C GLN A 14 13.72 5.61 -6.02
N SER A 15 13.59 6.94 -6.18
CA SER A 15 12.28 7.55 -6.12
C SER A 15 11.49 6.83 -7.21
N VAL A 16 10.63 5.90 -6.80
CA VAL A 16 9.57 5.34 -7.64
C VAL A 16 8.70 6.55 -7.98
N ALA A 17 9.09 7.26 -9.03
CA ALA A 17 8.38 8.44 -9.46
C ALA A 17 7.06 7.93 -10.03
N ALA A 18 5.96 8.27 -9.35
CA ALA A 18 4.62 8.00 -9.84
C ALA A 18 4.49 8.46 -11.30
N SER A 19 3.79 7.67 -12.12
CA SER A 19 3.63 7.94 -13.54
C SER A 19 2.97 9.32 -13.75
N PRO A 20 3.66 10.28 -14.42
CA PRO A 20 3.09 11.60 -14.69
C PRO A 20 1.83 11.54 -15.54
N LEU A 21 1.70 10.50 -16.38
CA LEU A 21 0.51 10.26 -17.18
C LEU A 21 -0.66 9.84 -16.28
N THR A 22 -0.43 8.89 -15.38
CA THR A 22 -1.44 8.42 -14.42
C THR A 22 -1.87 9.54 -13.49
N ASP A 23 -0.92 10.33 -12.97
CA ASP A 23 -1.22 11.52 -12.15
C ASP A 23 -2.10 12.53 -12.90
N GLY A 24 -1.74 12.85 -14.14
CA GLY A 24 -2.51 13.75 -14.99
C GLY A 24 -3.92 13.21 -15.28
N ALA A 25 -4.03 11.91 -15.53
CA ALA A 25 -5.30 11.23 -15.77
C ALA A 25 -6.20 11.27 -14.53
N MET A 26 -5.66 10.99 -13.35
CA MET A 26 -6.38 11.01 -12.08
C MET A 26 -6.86 12.42 -11.72
N ARG A 27 -6.04 13.45 -11.94
CA ARG A 27 -6.47 14.86 -11.76
C ARG A 27 -7.64 15.23 -12.66
N LEU A 28 -7.63 14.78 -13.92
CA LEU A 28 -8.76 15.02 -14.82
C LEU A 28 -10.02 14.31 -14.35
N ILE A 29 -9.92 13.05 -13.90
CA ILE A 29 -11.06 12.32 -13.35
C ILE A 29 -11.62 13.05 -12.12
N GLN A 30 -10.76 13.47 -11.19
CA GLN A 30 -11.17 14.21 -10.00
C GLN A 30 -11.88 15.51 -10.37
N VAL A 31 -11.24 16.38 -11.16
CA VAL A 31 -11.81 17.67 -11.58
C VAL A 31 -13.12 17.46 -12.35
N GLY A 32 -13.17 16.45 -13.23
CA GLY A 32 -14.38 16.11 -13.98
C GLY A 32 -15.53 15.70 -13.08
N ASN A 33 -15.27 14.93 -12.02
CA ASN A 33 -16.28 14.57 -11.03
C ASN A 33 -16.73 15.81 -10.22
N GLU A 34 -15.80 16.66 -9.79
CA GLU A 34 -16.08 17.87 -9.01
C GLU A 34 -16.96 18.88 -9.76
N ILE A 35 -16.72 19.07 -11.06
CA ILE A 35 -17.50 20.00 -11.90
C ILE A 35 -18.70 19.33 -12.60
N GLY A 36 -18.93 18.04 -12.39
CA GLY A 36 -20.00 17.28 -13.04
C GLY A 36 -19.84 17.12 -14.56
N SER A 37 -18.61 17.15 -15.07
CA SER A 37 -18.32 17.04 -16.51
C SER A 37 -17.90 15.62 -16.91
N ARG A 38 -18.84 14.89 -17.53
CA ARG A 38 -18.58 13.57 -18.13
C ARG A 38 -17.41 13.58 -19.11
N ASP A 39 -17.31 14.60 -19.95
CA ASP A 39 -16.27 14.70 -20.98
C ASP A 39 -14.87 14.79 -20.36
N VAL A 40 -14.72 15.53 -19.26
CA VAL A 40 -13.44 15.65 -18.55
C VAL A 40 -13.07 14.34 -17.89
N VAL A 41 -14.02 13.65 -17.25
CA VAL A 41 -13.82 12.30 -16.70
C VAL A 41 -13.39 11.32 -17.79
N MET A 42 -14.07 11.32 -18.94
CA MET A 42 -13.75 10.44 -20.07
C MET A 42 -12.34 10.66 -20.62
N ARG A 43 -11.86 11.91 -20.66
CA ARG A 43 -10.48 12.22 -21.07
C ARG A 43 -9.48 11.62 -20.08
N GLY A 44 -9.73 11.76 -18.78
CA GLY A 44 -8.88 11.13 -17.76
C GLY A 44 -8.91 9.61 -17.85
N GLN A 45 -10.08 8.98 -17.99
CA GLN A 45 -10.20 7.52 -18.17
C GLN A 45 -9.49 7.04 -19.45
N SER A 46 -9.58 7.78 -20.55
CA SER A 46 -8.87 7.46 -21.78
C SER A 46 -7.35 7.49 -21.60
N LEU A 47 -6.83 8.41 -20.78
CA LEU A 47 -5.40 8.48 -20.48
C LEU A 47 -4.96 7.33 -19.58
N LEU A 48 -5.77 6.93 -18.59
CA LEU A 48 -5.52 5.73 -17.78
C LEU A 48 -5.46 4.48 -18.66
N LEU A 49 -6.45 4.27 -19.54
CA LEU A 49 -6.46 3.11 -20.43
C LEU A 49 -5.25 3.10 -21.37
N LYS A 50 -4.85 4.27 -21.87
CA LYS A 50 -3.62 4.42 -22.67
C LYS A 50 -2.38 4.03 -21.87
N GLY A 51 -2.23 4.52 -20.63
CA GLY A 51 -1.13 4.12 -19.76
C GLY A 51 -1.11 2.61 -19.53
N ALA A 52 -2.26 2.05 -19.16
CA ALA A 52 -2.40 0.64 -18.81
C ALA A 52 -2.08 -0.30 -19.98
N PHE A 53 -2.61 -0.04 -21.17
CA PHE A 53 -2.49 -0.96 -22.31
C PHE A 53 -1.36 -0.63 -23.27
N ASP A 54 -1.12 0.64 -23.55
CA ASP A 54 -0.13 1.03 -24.58
C ASP A 54 1.26 1.19 -23.99
N LEU A 55 1.37 1.55 -22.71
CA LEU A 55 2.63 1.84 -22.03
C LEU A 55 3.01 0.83 -20.96
N ASN A 56 2.16 -0.17 -20.70
CA ASN A 56 2.32 -1.15 -19.63
C ASN A 56 2.63 -0.49 -18.27
N ASP A 57 1.93 0.62 -18.00
CA ASP A 57 2.08 1.41 -16.79
C ASP A 57 1.27 0.77 -15.66
N PHE A 58 1.95 0.18 -14.67
CA PHE A 58 1.31 -0.48 -13.54
C PHE A 58 0.56 0.50 -12.63
N ASP A 59 0.97 1.77 -12.55
CA ASP A 59 0.20 2.79 -11.83
C ASP A 59 -1.15 3.00 -12.51
N ALA A 60 -1.17 3.06 -13.85
CA ALA A 60 -2.40 3.22 -14.61
C ALA A 60 -3.32 1.99 -14.48
N VAL A 61 -2.75 0.77 -14.48
CA VAL A 61 -3.52 -0.46 -14.24
C VAL A 61 -4.11 -0.48 -12.84
N TYR A 62 -3.31 -0.10 -11.83
CA TYR A 62 -3.74 -0.02 -10.44
C TYR A 62 -4.86 1.00 -10.25
N GLU A 63 -4.69 2.23 -10.73
CA GLU A 63 -5.70 3.28 -10.62
C GLU A 63 -6.98 2.94 -11.38
N SER A 64 -6.87 2.30 -12.56
CA SER A 64 -8.02 1.76 -13.28
C SER A 64 -8.79 0.75 -12.42
N SER A 65 -8.09 -0.10 -11.66
CA SER A 65 -8.73 -1.04 -10.74
C SER A 65 -9.49 -0.34 -9.61
N GLN A 66 -8.97 0.77 -9.07
CA GLN A 66 -9.64 1.56 -8.04
C GLN A 66 -10.87 2.29 -8.58
N GLN A 67 -10.80 2.81 -9.81
CA GLN A 67 -11.96 3.39 -10.50
C GLN A 67 -13.06 2.33 -10.75
N ILE A 68 -12.70 1.12 -11.17
CA ILE A 68 -13.65 0.01 -11.35
C ILE A 68 -14.28 -0.40 -10.00
N ARG A 69 -13.47 -0.42 -8.93
CA ARG A 69 -13.95 -0.75 -7.58
C ARG A 69 -14.96 0.26 -7.09
N SER A 70 -14.66 1.55 -7.20
CA SER A 70 -15.55 2.62 -6.73
C SER A 70 -16.78 2.80 -7.63
N GLY A 71 -16.65 2.49 -8.92
CA GLY A 71 -17.63 2.88 -9.92
C GLY A 71 -17.62 4.40 -10.14
N ASN A 72 -18.52 4.88 -10.99
CA ASN A 72 -18.64 6.32 -11.23
C ASN A 72 -20.09 6.67 -11.56
N THR A 73 -20.76 7.33 -10.62
CA THR A 73 -22.17 7.74 -10.73
C THR A 73 -22.38 8.74 -11.87
N LEU A 74 -21.45 9.68 -12.06
CA LEU A 74 -21.51 10.66 -13.15
C LEU A 74 -21.49 9.93 -14.51
N MET A 75 -20.68 8.88 -14.65
CA MET A 75 -20.60 8.06 -15.86
C MET A 75 -21.70 6.99 -15.97
N GLY A 76 -22.41 6.71 -14.88
CA GLY A 76 -23.41 5.63 -14.83
C GLY A 76 -22.80 4.23 -14.73
N TYR A 77 -21.55 4.12 -14.30
CA TYR A 77 -20.87 2.84 -14.11
C TYR A 77 -21.06 2.38 -12.65
N PRO A 78 -21.67 1.21 -12.40
CA PRO A 78 -21.77 0.68 -11.05
C PRO A 78 -20.40 0.21 -10.56
N SER A 79 -20.25 0.18 -9.24
CA SER A 79 -19.10 -0.45 -8.56
C SER A 79 -18.98 -1.93 -8.96
N GLN A 80 -17.77 -2.36 -9.32
CA GLN A 80 -17.46 -3.73 -9.76
C GLN A 80 -16.26 -4.30 -8.99
N PRO A 81 -16.39 -4.54 -7.67
CA PRO A 81 -15.26 -4.92 -6.81
C PRO A 81 -14.62 -6.25 -7.22
N ARG A 82 -15.39 -7.19 -7.78
CA ARG A 82 -14.85 -8.47 -8.27
C ARG A 82 -13.84 -8.28 -9.41
N VAL A 83 -14.16 -7.43 -10.38
CA VAL A 83 -13.25 -7.14 -11.52
C VAL A 83 -12.01 -6.40 -11.02
N ALA A 84 -12.17 -5.46 -10.10
CA ALA A 84 -11.05 -4.79 -9.45
C ALA A 84 -10.13 -5.76 -8.69
N ASN A 85 -10.70 -6.74 -7.97
CA ASN A 85 -9.93 -7.77 -7.27
C ASN A 85 -9.08 -8.62 -8.24
N GLU A 86 -9.62 -8.97 -9.41
CA GLU A 86 -8.88 -9.73 -10.42
C GLU A 86 -7.67 -8.95 -10.96
N ILE A 87 -7.79 -7.63 -11.13
CA ILE A 87 -6.68 -6.76 -11.54
C ILE A 87 -5.66 -6.64 -10.40
N LEU A 88 -6.12 -6.40 -9.17
CA LEU A 88 -5.25 -6.28 -8.00
C LEU A 88 -4.39 -7.55 -7.80
N ILE A 89 -4.99 -8.74 -7.90
CA ILE A 89 -4.25 -10.02 -7.79
C ILE A 89 -3.19 -10.16 -8.89
N LYS A 90 -3.46 -9.68 -10.12
CA LYS A 90 -2.46 -9.72 -11.19
C LYS A 90 -1.28 -8.81 -10.89
N LEU A 91 -1.51 -7.63 -10.35
CA LEU A 91 -0.46 -6.70 -9.93
C LEU A 91 0.35 -7.23 -8.75
N VAL A 92 -0.30 -7.88 -7.77
CA VAL A 92 0.38 -8.59 -6.67
C VAL A 92 1.35 -9.65 -7.21
N ARG A 93 0.95 -10.43 -8.22
CA ARG A 93 1.83 -11.43 -8.85
C ARG A 93 3.03 -10.82 -9.59
N GLN A 94 2.96 -9.53 -9.91
CA GLN A 94 4.05 -8.76 -10.50
C GLN A 94 4.87 -8.02 -9.44
N SER A 95 4.60 -8.28 -8.15
CA SER A 95 5.23 -7.60 -7.02
C SER A 95 5.07 -6.07 -7.12
N TYR A 96 3.92 -5.58 -7.58
CA TYR A 96 3.68 -4.14 -7.65
C TYR A 96 3.29 -3.60 -6.27
N ASP A 97 4.08 -2.64 -5.77
CA ASP A 97 4.07 -2.22 -4.36
C ASP A 97 2.69 -1.81 -3.82
N SER A 98 2.02 -0.87 -4.48
CA SER A 98 0.69 -0.40 -4.06
C SER A 98 -0.34 -1.54 -4.02
N ALA A 99 -0.20 -2.53 -4.90
CA ALA A 99 -1.08 -3.70 -4.91
C ALA A 99 -0.75 -4.68 -3.77
N LEU A 100 0.53 -4.89 -3.44
CA LEU A 100 0.94 -5.67 -2.28
C LEU A 100 0.37 -5.07 -1.00
N TYR A 101 0.51 -3.75 -0.83
CA TYR A 101 0.02 -3.01 0.33
C TYR A 101 -1.51 -3.11 0.47
N ASP A 102 -2.24 -2.72 -0.57
CA ASP A 102 -3.71 -2.74 -0.54
C ASP A 102 -4.27 -4.14 -0.33
N TYR A 103 -3.71 -5.13 -1.03
CA TYR A 103 -4.16 -6.50 -0.88
C TYR A 103 -3.88 -7.05 0.52
N GLY A 104 -2.71 -6.73 1.08
CA GLY A 104 -2.39 -7.02 2.48
C GLY A 104 -3.41 -6.46 3.46
N LEU A 105 -3.85 -5.20 3.26
CA LEU A 105 -4.87 -4.58 4.10
C LEU A 105 -6.24 -5.27 3.97
N TYR A 106 -6.68 -5.59 2.75
CA TYR A 106 -7.93 -6.31 2.55
C TYR A 106 -7.91 -7.68 3.23
N LEU A 107 -6.77 -8.38 3.21
CA LEU A 107 -6.60 -9.68 3.87
C LEU A 107 -6.53 -9.54 5.40
N LEU A 108 -5.98 -8.46 5.95
CA LEU A 108 -6.00 -8.23 7.40
C LEU A 108 -7.42 -8.02 7.94
N ASP A 109 -8.25 -7.29 7.20
CA ASP A 109 -9.61 -6.97 7.62
C ASP A 109 -10.65 -8.02 7.19
N GLY A 110 -10.34 -8.83 6.17
CA GLY A 110 -11.31 -9.73 5.56
C GLY A 110 -12.43 -8.96 4.82
N ASP A 111 -12.06 -7.87 4.15
CA ASP A 111 -12.96 -6.95 3.45
C ASP A 111 -12.66 -6.90 1.93
N GLY A 112 -13.39 -6.09 1.17
CA GLY A 112 -13.17 -5.88 -0.27
C GLY A 112 -13.50 -7.10 -1.13
N GLY A 113 -14.21 -8.09 -0.56
CA GLY A 113 -14.48 -9.38 -1.18
C GLY A 113 -13.37 -10.42 -0.98
N PHE A 114 -12.44 -10.18 -0.05
CA PHE A 114 -11.39 -11.11 0.32
C PHE A 114 -11.64 -11.74 1.69
N VAL A 115 -11.18 -12.98 1.86
CA VAL A 115 -11.26 -13.69 3.14
C VAL A 115 -10.06 -13.29 4.00
N LYS A 116 -10.31 -13.06 5.29
CA LYS A 116 -9.26 -12.71 6.25
C LYS A 116 -8.11 -13.73 6.22
N ASN A 117 -6.88 -13.26 6.09
CA ASN A 117 -5.68 -14.09 6.08
C ASN A 117 -4.45 -13.28 6.53
N GLU A 118 -4.19 -13.29 7.82
CA GLU A 118 -3.10 -12.53 8.46
C GLU A 118 -1.72 -13.06 8.06
N PHE A 119 -1.58 -14.36 7.80
CA PHE A 119 -0.31 -14.96 7.36
C PHE A 119 0.09 -14.46 5.97
N LEU A 120 -0.85 -14.50 5.01
CA LEU A 120 -0.60 -13.99 3.67
C LEU A 120 -0.41 -12.46 3.69
N ALA A 121 -1.19 -11.74 4.48
CA ALA A 121 -1.01 -10.30 4.64
C ALA A 121 0.40 -9.95 5.15
N LEU A 122 0.89 -10.64 6.18
CA LEU A 122 2.25 -10.46 6.68
C LEU A 122 3.29 -10.64 5.56
N ASN A 123 3.20 -11.72 4.79
CA ASN A 123 4.14 -11.98 3.71
C ASN A 123 4.13 -10.89 2.64
N LEU A 124 2.95 -10.35 2.29
CA LEU A 124 2.83 -9.28 1.30
C LEU A 124 3.43 -7.97 1.79
N PHE A 125 3.24 -7.62 3.07
CA PHE A 125 3.87 -6.44 3.65
C PHE A 125 5.39 -6.59 3.76
N GLU A 126 5.88 -7.78 4.11
CA GLU A 126 7.32 -8.03 4.12
C GLU A 126 7.92 -8.00 2.73
N GLU A 127 7.27 -8.58 1.73
CA GLU A 127 7.70 -8.48 0.34
C GLU A 127 7.76 -7.02 -0.12
N SER A 128 6.71 -6.23 0.18
CA SER A 128 6.65 -4.80 -0.14
C SER A 128 7.78 -4.01 0.54
N PHE A 129 8.09 -4.31 1.80
CA PHE A 129 9.23 -3.72 2.50
C PHE A 129 10.57 -4.15 1.88
N GLU A 130 10.78 -5.44 1.63
CA GLU A 130 12.06 -5.98 1.17
C GLU A 130 12.40 -5.61 -0.27
N VAL A 131 11.40 -5.57 -1.15
CA VAL A 131 11.58 -5.29 -2.57
C VAL A 131 11.54 -3.79 -2.86
N HIS A 132 10.63 -3.04 -2.22
CA HIS A 132 10.36 -1.64 -2.56
C HIS A 132 10.77 -0.64 -1.47
N GLY A 133 11.19 -1.11 -0.30
CA GLY A 133 11.50 -0.22 0.83
C GLY A 133 10.25 0.50 1.36
N ASN A 134 9.05 -0.10 1.21
CA ASN A 134 7.82 0.54 1.64
C ASN A 134 7.74 0.64 3.17
N ALA A 135 7.84 1.86 3.69
CA ALA A 135 7.85 2.12 5.12
C ALA A 135 6.49 1.86 5.79
N ASN A 136 5.38 2.09 5.10
CA ASN A 136 4.05 1.77 5.63
C ASN A 136 3.86 0.26 5.78
N SER A 137 4.33 -0.51 4.80
CA SER A 137 4.36 -1.97 4.88
C SER A 137 5.24 -2.45 6.03
N ALA A 138 6.42 -1.85 6.21
CA ALA A 138 7.30 -2.16 7.33
C ALA A 138 6.61 -1.92 8.69
N PHE A 139 5.93 -0.78 8.83
CA PHE A 139 5.16 -0.48 10.04
C PHE A 139 4.11 -1.55 10.34
N ILE A 140 3.28 -1.89 9.36
CA ILE A 140 2.20 -2.87 9.54
C ILE A 140 2.77 -4.26 9.83
N ALA A 141 3.82 -4.69 9.13
CA ALA A 141 4.48 -5.96 9.40
C ALA A 141 5.03 -6.03 10.84
N ALA A 142 5.62 -4.93 11.35
CA ALA A 142 6.06 -4.84 12.74
C ALA A 142 4.89 -4.99 13.72
N VAL A 143 3.75 -4.37 13.42
CA VAL A 143 2.52 -4.46 14.23
C VAL A 143 1.99 -5.89 14.25
N ILE A 144 1.78 -6.52 13.08
CA ILE A 144 1.29 -7.91 12.96
C ILE A 144 2.16 -8.87 13.78
N ARG A 145 3.50 -8.76 13.65
CA ARG A 145 4.46 -9.62 14.34
C ARG A 145 4.46 -9.37 15.85
N ASN A 146 4.39 -8.11 16.28
CA ASN A 146 4.40 -7.79 17.71
C ASN A 146 3.10 -8.21 18.42
N GLU A 147 1.96 -8.00 17.76
CA GLU A 147 0.64 -8.42 18.25
C GLU A 147 0.40 -9.93 18.11
N SER A 148 1.34 -10.68 17.53
CA SER A 148 1.26 -12.12 17.32
C SER A 148 0.00 -12.56 16.58
N LEU A 149 -0.50 -11.74 15.64
CA LEU A 149 -1.69 -12.10 14.85
C LEU A 149 -1.47 -13.37 14.02
N VAL A 150 -0.19 -13.66 13.72
CA VAL A 150 0.27 -14.88 13.09
C VAL A 150 1.15 -15.64 14.09
N PRO A 151 0.62 -16.69 14.76
CA PRO A 151 1.37 -17.44 15.77
C PRO A 151 2.71 -17.95 15.25
N GLY A 152 3.77 -17.84 16.07
CA GLY A 152 5.11 -18.33 15.73
C GLY A 152 5.97 -17.38 14.88
N THR A 153 5.45 -16.21 14.49
CA THR A 153 6.20 -15.21 13.69
C THR A 153 6.78 -14.06 14.53
N LYS A 154 6.58 -14.07 15.85
CA LYS A 154 7.08 -13.01 16.73
C LYS A 154 8.60 -13.13 16.88
N GLU A 155 9.32 -12.22 16.26
CA GLU A 155 10.79 -12.13 16.31
C GLU A 155 11.22 -10.71 16.68
N THR A 156 11.80 -10.54 17.87
CA THR A 156 12.10 -9.22 18.43
C THR A 156 13.05 -8.39 17.57
N LEU A 157 14.08 -9.00 16.98
CA LEU A 157 15.04 -8.30 16.12
C LEU A 157 14.36 -7.78 14.85
N ARG A 158 13.57 -8.64 14.19
CA ARG A 158 12.81 -8.26 13.00
C ARG A 158 11.78 -7.17 13.28
N ILE A 159 11.06 -7.25 14.40
CA ILE A 159 10.13 -6.20 14.82
C ILE A 159 10.86 -4.86 14.99
N LYS A 160 12.02 -4.86 15.65
CA LYS A 160 12.84 -3.66 15.86
C LYS A 160 13.35 -3.07 14.55
N GLU A 161 13.81 -3.90 13.63
CA GLU A 161 14.24 -3.48 12.29
C GLU A 161 13.11 -2.75 11.56
N LEU A 162 11.96 -3.42 11.42
CA LEU A 162 10.80 -2.93 10.69
C LEU A 162 10.25 -1.62 11.29
N ILE A 163 10.08 -1.56 12.62
CA ILE A 163 9.54 -0.35 13.27
C ILE A 163 10.55 0.81 13.23
N THR A 164 11.85 0.54 13.36
CA THR A 164 12.88 1.58 13.27
C THR A 164 12.91 2.16 11.85
N PHE A 165 12.82 1.32 10.83
CA PHE A 165 12.72 1.77 9.45
C PHE A 165 11.49 2.66 9.23
N ALA A 166 10.33 2.26 9.74
CA ALA A 166 9.11 3.06 9.64
C ALA A 166 9.23 4.42 10.36
N VAL A 167 9.81 4.44 11.56
CA VAL A 167 10.05 5.69 12.32
C VAL A 167 11.02 6.62 11.61
N LEU A 168 12.11 6.09 11.05
CA LEU A 168 13.08 6.89 10.30
C LEU A 168 12.52 7.47 8.99
N ASN A 169 11.43 6.89 8.46
CA ASN A 169 10.71 7.37 7.29
C ASN A 169 9.42 8.14 7.66
N ASP A 170 9.29 8.59 8.91
CA ASP A 170 8.17 9.41 9.39
C ASP A 170 6.78 8.80 9.15
N VAL A 171 6.65 7.47 9.21
CA VAL A 171 5.35 6.80 9.12
C VAL A 171 4.49 7.18 10.33
N LYS A 172 3.29 7.68 10.04
CA LYS A 172 2.34 8.14 11.06
C LYS A 172 2.01 7.02 12.06
N GLY A 173 2.04 7.34 13.35
CA GLY A 173 1.82 6.38 14.44
C GLY A 173 2.99 5.45 14.77
N ALA A 174 4.03 5.34 13.92
CA ALA A 174 5.11 4.37 14.14
C ALA A 174 5.91 4.63 15.43
N ALA A 175 6.27 5.89 15.69
CA ALA A 175 7.04 6.26 16.87
C ALA A 175 6.24 6.07 18.17
N GLU A 176 4.95 6.42 18.14
CA GLU A 176 4.05 6.21 19.27
C GLU A 176 3.84 4.73 19.55
N TYR A 177 3.60 3.93 18.50
CA TYR A 177 3.47 2.48 18.60
C TYR A 177 4.74 1.84 19.16
N GLN A 178 5.93 2.24 18.67
CA GLN A 178 7.20 1.75 19.20
C GLN A 178 7.32 2.00 20.71
N ALA A 179 7.09 3.24 21.14
CA ALA A 179 7.20 3.62 22.55
C ALA A 179 6.20 2.86 23.44
N GLN A 180 4.97 2.66 22.96
CA GLN A 180 3.88 2.09 23.77
C GLN A 180 3.85 0.55 23.77
N HIS A 181 4.20 -0.09 22.65
CA HIS A 181 3.97 -1.52 22.42
C HIS A 181 5.26 -2.34 22.20
N VAL A 182 6.39 -1.71 21.88
CA VAL A 182 7.67 -2.39 21.66
C VAL A 182 8.64 -2.14 22.82
N ASP A 183 8.82 -0.88 23.21
CA ASP A 183 9.85 -0.47 24.17
C ASP A 183 9.33 -0.37 25.62
N SER A 184 8.02 -0.35 25.82
CA SER A 184 7.41 -0.10 27.15
C SER A 184 7.70 -1.17 28.20
N GLY A 185 8.18 -2.36 27.79
CA GLY A 185 8.45 -3.49 28.68
C GLY A 185 7.19 -4.16 29.27
N TYR A 186 6.00 -3.63 28.96
CA TYR A 186 4.71 -4.19 29.37
C TYR A 186 3.96 -4.72 28.16
N TRP A 187 3.38 -5.92 28.29
CA TRP A 187 2.49 -6.44 27.26
C TRP A 187 1.21 -5.60 27.18
N ARG A 188 1.06 -4.85 26.08
CA ARG A 188 -0.16 -4.14 25.71
C ARG A 188 -0.58 -4.63 24.34
N SER A 189 -1.68 -5.37 24.28
CA SER A 189 -2.26 -5.82 23.02
C SER A 189 -3.14 -4.71 22.43
N LEU A 190 -3.04 -4.51 21.13
CA LEU A 190 -4.00 -3.71 20.38
C LEU A 190 -5.32 -4.47 20.21
N SER A 191 -6.44 -3.79 20.45
CA SER A 191 -7.77 -4.29 20.10
C SER A 191 -8.27 -3.51 18.89
N VAL A 192 -8.04 -4.07 17.70
CA VAL A 192 -8.33 -3.42 16.42
C VAL A 192 -9.51 -4.11 15.75
N LYS A 193 -10.56 -3.35 15.45
CA LYS A 193 -11.75 -3.84 14.74
C LYS A 193 -11.56 -3.82 13.22
N SER A 194 -10.90 -2.80 12.70
CA SER A 194 -10.41 -2.69 11.32
C SER A 194 -9.03 -2.07 11.37
N TRP A 195 -8.06 -2.78 10.80
CA TRP A 195 -6.69 -2.33 10.64
C TRP A 195 -6.61 -1.13 9.72
N LYS A 196 -7.42 -1.10 8.65
CA LYS A 196 -7.50 0.07 7.77
C LYS A 196 -7.94 1.33 8.52
N ASP A 197 -9.00 1.25 9.33
CA ASP A 197 -9.49 2.39 10.11
C ASP A 197 -8.50 2.80 11.21
N TRP A 198 -7.89 1.82 11.88
CA TRP A 198 -6.88 2.09 12.91
C TRP A 198 -5.67 2.81 12.32
N LEU A 199 -5.16 2.36 11.17
CA LEU A 199 -4.05 3.01 10.46
C LEU A 199 -4.40 4.45 10.04
N ALA A 200 -5.62 4.67 9.56
CA ALA A 200 -6.08 6.02 9.19
C ALA A 200 -6.21 6.95 10.40
N SER A 201 -6.40 6.40 11.60
CA SER A 201 -6.56 7.15 12.86
C SER A 201 -5.27 7.43 13.63
N GLN A 202 -4.15 6.83 13.20
CA GLN A 202 -2.82 7.16 13.73
C GLN A 202 -2.47 8.61 13.45
#